data_AF-A0A5C7VUD5-F1
#
_entry.id   AF-A0A5C7VUD5-F1
#
_cell.length_a   1.000
_cell.length_b   1.000
_cell.length_c   1.000
_cell.angle_alpha   90.00
_cell.angle_beta   90.00
_cell.angle_gamma   90.00
#
_symmetry.space_group_name_H-M   'P 1'
#
loop_
_entity.id
_entity.type
_entity.pdbx_description
1 polymer ?
#
loop_
_entity_poly.entity_id
_entity_poly.type
_entity_poly.pdbx_seq_one_letter_code
_entity_poly.pdbx_strand_id
1 'polypeptide(L)'
;MIINQHRNTAIIAGASGKKLLVIKLGKGKLTVTTISQQEINAQGYTVSDYSPALAAQSYLQHGAGVGEKAKKLLEKIAAGEFSDQLMFTSH
;
A
#
# COMPACT_ATOMS: atom_id res chain seq x y z
N MET A 1 -4.22 5.95 -0.58
CA MET A 1 -4.34 4.59 0.02
C MET A 1 -5.39 3.79 -0.75
N ILE A 2 -5.46 2.45 -0.67
CA ILE A 2 -6.61 1.69 -1.19
C ILE A 2 -7.28 0.88 -0.10
N ILE A 3 -8.61 0.87 -0.10
CA ILE A 3 -9.43 0.13 0.85
C ILE A 3 -10.47 -0.65 0.06
N ASN A 4 -10.74 -1.90 0.44
CA ASN A 4 -11.83 -2.67 -0.16
C ASN A 4 -13.08 -2.68 0.74
N GLN A 5 -14.20 -3.17 0.19
CA GLN A 5 -15.47 -3.25 0.90
C GLN A 5 -15.44 -4.08 2.20
N HIS A 6 -14.48 -5.02 2.32
CA HIS A 6 -14.27 -5.83 3.51
C HIS A 6 -13.35 -5.16 4.55
N ARG A 7 -13.10 -3.84 4.42
CA ARG A 7 -12.19 -3.07 5.28
C ARG A 7 -10.76 -3.59 5.30
N ASN A 8 -10.34 -4.31 4.25
CA ASN A 8 -8.94 -4.63 4.06
C ASN A 8 -8.24 -3.39 3.55
N THR A 9 -7.48 -2.76 4.43
CA THR A 9 -6.65 -1.62 4.09
C THR A 9 -5.35 -2.09 3.46
N ALA A 10 -4.99 -1.43 2.37
CA ALA A 10 -3.76 -1.67 1.63
C ALA A 10 -3.10 -0.34 1.25
N ILE A 11 -1.78 -0.25 1.45
CA ILE A 11 -1.01 0.92 1.05
C ILE A 11 -0.31 0.60 -0.26
N ILE A 12 -0.55 1.41 -1.29
CA ILE A 12 0.23 1.33 -2.52
C ILE A 12 1.59 1.95 -2.24
N ALA A 13 2.63 1.14 -2.34
CA ALA A 13 4.03 1.49 -2.08
C ALA A 13 4.82 1.71 -3.36
N GLY A 14 4.16 1.94 -4.49
CA GLY A 14 4.80 2.17 -5.79
C GLY A 14 4.35 1.21 -6.88
N ALA A 15 4.93 1.37 -8.06
CA ALA A 15 4.70 0.51 -9.21
C ALA A 15 5.96 -0.29 -9.55
N SER A 16 5.78 -1.53 -10.01
CA SER A 16 6.81 -2.39 -10.55
C SER A 16 6.34 -2.86 -11.94
N GLY A 17 6.69 -2.08 -12.96
CA GLY A 17 6.18 -2.27 -14.33
C GLY A 17 4.66 -2.10 -14.40
N LYS A 18 3.96 -3.13 -14.91
CA LYS A 18 2.49 -3.15 -15.03
C LYS A 18 1.75 -3.51 -13.73
N LYS A 19 2.48 -3.82 -12.65
CA LYS A 19 1.92 -4.23 -11.36
C LYS A 19 2.21 -3.17 -10.30
N LEU A 20 1.32 -3.06 -9.33
CA LEU A 20 1.46 -2.17 -8.19
C LEU A 20 1.99 -2.95 -7.00
N LEU A 21 2.98 -2.38 -6.31
CA LEU A 21 3.47 -2.88 -5.04
C LEU A 21 2.50 -2.41 -3.95
N VAL A 22 1.92 -3.36 -3.25
CA VAL A 22 0.89 -3.12 -2.25
C VAL A 22 1.32 -3.75 -0.93
N ILE A 23 1.29 -2.97 0.14
CA ILE A 23 1.51 -3.43 1.51
C ILE A 23 0.15 -3.71 2.11
N LYS A 24 -0.08 -4.96 2.51
CA LYS A 24 -1.34 -5.37 3.13
C LYS A 24 -1.10 -6.33 4.30
N LEU A 25 -2.05 -6.35 5.24
CA LEU A 25 -2.04 -7.31 6.34
C LEU A 25 -2.47 -8.68 5.81
N GLY A 26 -1.57 -9.66 5.91
CA GLY A 26 -1.83 -11.05 5.54
C GLY A 26 -1.36 -11.98 6.64
N LYS A 27 -2.19 -12.95 7.05
CA LYS A 27 -1.87 -13.93 8.11
C LYS A 27 -1.23 -13.29 9.37
N GLY A 28 -1.74 -12.13 9.80
CA GLY A 28 -1.26 -11.42 10.99
C GLY A 28 0.02 -10.58 10.84
N LYS A 29 0.57 -10.46 9.62
CA LYS A 29 1.78 -9.65 9.34
C LYS A 29 1.62 -8.77 8.11
N LEU A 30 2.22 -7.59 8.13
CA LEU A 30 2.28 -6.75 6.93
C LEU A 30 3.28 -7.35 5.95
N THR A 31 2.78 -7.67 4.76
CA THR A 31 3.58 -8.22 3.68
C THR A 31 3.43 -7.36 2.43
N VAL A 32 4.50 -7.31 1.63
CA VAL A 32 4.49 -6.65 0.34
C VAL A 32 4.04 -7.67 -0.70
N THR A 33 3.02 -7.32 -1.46
CA THR A 33 2.53 -8.11 -2.60
C THR A 33 2.51 -7.25 -3.85
N THR A 34 2.48 -7.88 -5.02
CA THR A 34 2.27 -7.20 -6.29
C THR A 34 0.89 -7.53 -6.82
N ILE A 35 0.11 -6.48 -7.07
CA ILE A 35 -1.26 -6.58 -7.57
C ILE A 35 -1.36 -5.76 -8.85
N SER A 36 -1.97 -6.31 -9.89
CA SER A 36 -2.24 -5.57 -11.13
C SER A 36 -3.39 -4.58 -10.94
N GLN A 37 -3.46 -3.53 -11.76
CA GLN A 37 -4.58 -2.60 -11.69
C GLN A 37 -5.94 -3.26 -11.98
N GLN A 38 -5.98 -4.25 -12.89
CA GLN A 38 -7.18 -5.08 -13.10
C GLN A 38 -7.61 -5.83 -11.83
N GLU A 39 -6.66 -6.33 -11.04
CA GLU A 39 -6.92 -7.03 -9.78
C GLU A 39 -7.43 -6.07 -8.70
N ILE A 40 -6.95 -4.82 -8.64
CA ILE A 40 -7.49 -3.77 -7.76
C ILE A 40 -8.97 -3.55 -8.06
N ASN A 41 -9.31 -3.36 -9.34
CA ASN A 41 -10.68 -3.15 -9.78
C ASN A 41 -11.55 -4.39 -9.54
N ALA A 42 -11.05 -5.59 -9.84
CA ALA A 42 -11.77 -6.85 -9.65
C ALA A 42 -12.04 -7.17 -8.16
N GLN A 43 -11.10 -6.81 -7.27
CA GLN A 43 -11.26 -6.99 -5.82
C GLN A 43 -12.06 -5.86 -5.14
N GLY A 44 -12.55 -4.88 -5.92
CA GLY A 44 -13.36 -3.77 -5.41
C GLY A 44 -12.59 -2.82 -4.50
N TYR A 45 -11.27 -2.70 -4.68
CA TYR A 45 -10.49 -1.69 -3.99
C TYR A 45 -10.81 -0.31 -4.55
N THR A 46 -11.08 0.63 -3.67
CA THR A 46 -11.29 2.04 -4.00
C THR A 46 -10.16 2.87 -3.43
N VAL A 47 -9.76 3.91 -4.15
CA VAL A 47 -8.79 4.87 -3.67
C VAL A 47 -9.41 5.63 -2.51
N SER A 48 -8.68 5.69 -1.40
CA SER A 48 -9.04 6.47 -0.23
C SER A 48 -8.11 7.68 -0.14
N ASP A 49 -8.71 8.82 0.20
CA ASP A 49 -8.06 10.11 0.42
C ASP A 49 -7.17 10.11 1.68
N TYR A 50 -7.24 9.05 2.49
CA TYR A 50 -6.40 8.89 3.66
C TYR A 50 -4.92 8.88 3.28
N SER A 51 -4.16 9.79 3.90
CA SER A 51 -2.76 10.02 3.56
C SER A 51 -1.93 8.75 3.73
N PRO A 52 -1.22 8.30 2.68
CA PRO A 52 -0.42 7.07 2.74
C PRO A 52 0.69 7.17 3.80
N ALA A 53 1.23 8.37 4.06
CA ALA A 53 2.20 8.62 5.12
C ALA A 53 1.62 8.36 6.52
N LEU A 54 0.42 8.85 6.81
CA LEU A 54 -0.25 8.61 8.10
C LEU A 54 -0.61 7.13 8.29
N ALA A 55 -1.04 6.47 7.22
CA ALA A 55 -1.28 5.03 7.24
C ALA A 55 0.01 4.26 7.54
N ALA A 56 1.11 4.63 6.88
CA ALA A 56 2.40 4.00 7.07
C ALA A 56 2.93 4.19 8.48
N GLN A 57 2.84 5.40 9.03
CA GLN A 57 3.20 5.69 10.42
C GLN A 57 2.35 4.87 11.40
N SER A 58 1.03 4.80 11.19
CA SER A 58 0.14 3.98 12.02
C SER A 58 0.57 2.52 12.02
N TYR A 59 0.90 1.94 10.86
CA TYR A 59 1.39 0.56 10.78
C TYR A 59 2.77 0.35 11.42
N LEU A 60 3.69 1.31 11.31
CA LEU A 60 4.99 1.26 11.96
C LEU A 60 4.86 1.36 13.49
N GLN A 61 3.97 2.22 13.99
CA GLN A 61 3.71 2.41 15.42
C GLN A 61 2.99 1.23 16.05
N HIS A 62 2.05 0.60 15.33
CA HIS A 62 1.31 -0.54 15.85
C HIS A 62 2.15 -1.81 16.03
N GLY A 63 3.41 -1.84 15.56
CA GLY A 63 4.37 -2.92 15.83
C GLY A 63 3.96 -4.32 15.34
N ALA A 64 2.83 -4.40 14.62
CA ALA A 64 2.19 -5.65 14.24
C ALA A 64 2.96 -6.32 13.10
N GLY A 65 3.94 -7.16 13.46
CA GLY A 65 4.56 -8.14 12.56
C GLY A 65 4.90 -7.57 11.19
N VAL A 66 5.56 -6.41 11.12
CA VAL A 66 5.92 -5.80 9.83
C VAL A 66 7.18 -6.49 9.31
N GLY A 67 7.06 -7.23 8.20
CA GLY A 67 8.24 -7.85 7.60
C GLY A 67 9.27 -6.79 7.17
N GLU A 68 10.57 -7.08 7.24
CA GLU A 68 11.65 -6.08 6.97
C GLU A 68 11.48 -5.32 5.65
N LYS A 69 11.05 -6.01 4.59
CA LYS A 69 10.76 -5.38 3.28
C LYS A 69 9.58 -4.41 3.35
N ALA A 70 8.51 -4.77 4.05
CA ALA A 70 7.36 -3.89 4.25
C ALA A 70 7.73 -2.71 5.13
N LYS A 71 8.54 -2.93 6.18
CA LYS A 71 9.01 -1.89 7.09
C LYS A 71 9.78 -0.81 6.35
N LYS A 72 10.79 -1.17 5.55
CA LYS A 72 11.57 -0.22 4.75
C LYS A 72 10.70 0.60 3.79
N LEU A 73 9.70 -0.02 3.17
CA LEU A 73 8.77 0.70 2.29
C LEU A 73 7.85 1.64 3.09
N LEU A 74 7.31 1.20 4.22
CA LEU A 74 6.50 2.03 5.10
C LEU A 74 7.30 3.23 5.63
N GLU A 75 8.57 3.04 6.00
CA GLU A 75 9.45 4.13 6.46
C GLU A 75 9.64 5.18 5.36
N LYS A 76 9.87 4.75 4.12
CA LYS A 76 9.95 5.65 2.95
C LYS A 76 8.64 6.39 2.67
N ILE A 77 7.50 5.70 2.80
CA ILE A 77 6.18 6.31 2.59
C ILE A 77 5.88 7.32 3.71
N ALA A 78 6.20 6.97 4.96
CA ALA A 78 6.05 7.84 6.12
C ALA A 78 6.95 9.08 6.04
N ALA A 79 8.16 8.93 5.48
CA ALA A 79 9.09 10.02 5.21
C ALA A 79 8.68 10.91 4.03
N GLY A 80 7.61 10.57 3.30
CA GLY A 80 7.17 11.32 2.12
C GLY A 80 8.09 11.13 0.89
N GLU A 81 9.04 10.20 0.94
CA GLU A 81 9.92 9.88 -0.20
C GLU A 81 9.16 9.22 -1.35
N PHE A 82 7.99 8.65 -1.06
CA PHE A 82 7.02 8.30 -2.09
C PHE A 82 6.27 9.56 -2.50
N SER A 83 6.92 10.33 -3.37
CA SER A 83 6.28 11.45 -4.05
C SER A 83 5.05 10.95 -4.80
N ASP A 84 3.97 11.73 -4.73
CA ASP A 84 2.61 11.56 -5.28
C ASP A 84 2.52 11.14 -6.77
N GLN A 85 3.65 10.90 -7.43
CA GLN A 85 3.78 10.30 -8.74
C GLN A 85 3.85 8.77 -8.64
N LEU A 86 2.86 8.15 -8.01
CA LEU A 86 2.28 6.97 -8.65
C LEU A 86 1.54 7.52 -9.86
N MET A 87 2.31 7.84 -10.91
CA MET A 87 1.81 8.20 -12.21
C MET A 87 0.96 7.03 -12.69
N PHE A 88 -0.33 7.09 -12.35
CA PHE A 88 -1.38 6.52 -13.16
C PHE A 88 -1.32 7.28 -14.48
N THR A 89 -0.33 6.99 -15.32
CA THR A 89 -0.42 7.35 -16.74
C THR A 89 -1.54 6.46 -17.28
N SER A 90 -2.76 6.96 -17.13
CA SER A 90 -3.87 6.64 -18.00
C SER A 90 -3.42 6.97 -19.42
N HIS A 91 -3.20 5.91 -20.18
CA HIS A 91 -3.21 5.84 -21.64
C HIS A 91 -2.09 6.55 -22.41
#